data_AF-A0A0G0WTG8-F1
#
_entry.id   AF-A0A0G0WTG8-F1
#
_cell.length_a   1.000
_cell.length_b   1.000
_cell.length_c   1.000
_cell.angle_alpha   90.00
_cell.angle_beta   90.00
_cell.angle_gamma   90.00
#
_symmetry.space_group_name_H-M   'P 1'
#
loop_
_entity.id
_entity.type
_entity.pdbx_description
1 polymer ?
#
loop_
_entity_poly.entity_id
_entity_poly.type
_entity_poly.pdbx_seq_one_letter_code
_entity_poly.pdbx_strand_id
1 'polypeptide(L)'
;MRIIAGLGNPGKEYEETRHNAGRLVLEEFRQKNKLADWSFDKKLNALISPGIIKKNKVLLVWPETFMNKSGLALKKIIVSKKKAADLIIVHDDLDLPLGKFKISFGKNSGGHKGVESIQAGKLIRQLADPKLTSIWIFLPEDLNPRNLKK
;
A
#
# COMPACT_ATOMS: atom_id res chain seq x y z
N MET A 1 11.41 1.67 11.64
CA MET A 1 11.43 2.34 10.31
C MET A 1 10.09 2.04 9.71
N ARG A 2 9.26 3.03 9.47
CA ARG A 2 7.90 2.78 8.96
C ARG A 2 7.97 2.40 7.49
N ILE A 3 7.21 1.39 7.11
CA ILE A 3 7.06 0.97 5.71
C ILE A 3 5.62 1.27 5.32
N ILE A 4 5.42 2.07 4.28
CA ILE A 4 4.09 2.42 3.78
C ILE A 4 3.99 1.83 2.38
N ALA A 5 3.10 0.86 2.19
CA ALA A 5 2.94 0.14 0.94
C ALA A 5 1.62 0.51 0.26
N GLY A 6 1.65 0.94 -1.00
CA GLY A 6 0.45 1.25 -1.78
C GLY A 6 0.17 0.17 -2.77
N LEU A 7 -1.02 -0.40 -2.70
CA LEU A 7 -1.43 -1.45 -3.60
C LEU A 7 -1.98 -0.86 -4.90
N GLY A 8 -1.79 -1.62 -5.99
CA GLY A 8 -2.24 -1.29 -7.32
C GLY A 8 -1.56 -2.18 -8.37
N ASN A 9 -2.04 -2.11 -9.60
CA ASN A 9 -1.51 -2.83 -10.75
C ASN A 9 -0.56 -1.96 -11.60
N PRO A 10 0.57 -2.51 -12.08
CA PRO A 10 1.45 -1.83 -13.03
C PRO A 10 0.83 -1.80 -14.44
N GLY A 11 1.13 -0.74 -15.19
CA GLY A 11 0.61 -0.53 -16.55
C GLY A 11 -0.24 0.73 -16.67
N LYS A 12 -0.13 1.43 -17.80
CA LYS A 12 -0.85 2.69 -18.07
C LYS A 12 -2.37 2.49 -18.03
N GLU A 13 -2.83 1.31 -18.41
CA GLU A 13 -4.24 0.94 -18.39
C GLU A 13 -4.86 0.88 -16.99
N TYR A 14 -4.03 0.82 -15.94
CA TYR A 14 -4.49 0.76 -14.55
C TYR A 14 -4.28 2.07 -13.77
N GLU A 15 -3.51 3.03 -14.30
CA GLU A 15 -3.21 4.30 -13.62
C GLU A 15 -4.47 5.01 -13.12
N GLU A 16 -5.50 4.99 -13.96
CA GLU A 16 -6.81 5.56 -13.69
C GLU A 16 -7.83 4.48 -13.27
N THR A 17 -7.46 3.57 -12.38
CA THR A 17 -8.42 2.61 -11.78
C THR A 17 -8.56 2.84 -10.29
N ARG A 18 -9.74 2.50 -9.75
CA ARG A 18 -9.97 2.55 -8.29
C ARG A 18 -8.97 1.67 -7.54
N HIS A 19 -8.57 0.55 -8.15
CA HIS A 19 -7.55 -0.35 -7.64
C HIS A 19 -6.16 0.27 -7.48
N ASN A 20 -5.88 1.42 -8.12
CA ASN A 20 -4.63 2.15 -7.96
C ASN A 20 -4.71 3.31 -6.96
N ALA A 21 -5.81 3.43 -6.19
CA ALA A 21 -5.95 4.45 -5.15
C ALA A 21 -4.79 4.45 -4.15
N GLY A 22 -4.27 3.26 -3.79
CA GLY A 22 -3.10 3.14 -2.92
C GLY A 22 -1.86 3.83 -3.50
N ARG A 23 -1.60 3.67 -4.81
CA ARG A 23 -0.47 4.30 -5.51
C ARG A 23 -0.63 5.82 -5.56
N LEU A 24 -1.82 6.31 -5.89
CA LEU A 24 -2.14 7.74 -5.95
C LEU A 24 -1.91 8.43 -4.60
N VAL A 25 -2.37 7.81 -3.52
CA VAL A 25 -2.15 8.35 -2.16
C VAL A 25 -0.66 8.42 -1.82
N LEU A 26 0.11 7.41 -2.19
CA LEU A 26 1.55 7.43 -1.91
C LEU A 26 2.29 8.50 -2.70
N GLU A 27 1.90 8.78 -3.93
CA GLU A 27 2.49 9.88 -4.69
C GLU A 27 2.19 11.24 -4.04
N GLU A 28 0.93 11.49 -3.69
CA GLU A 28 0.53 12.69 -2.95
C GLU A 28 1.28 12.81 -1.62
N PHE A 29 1.39 11.71 -0.87
CA PHE A 29 2.12 11.66 0.39
C PHE A 29 3.61 11.95 0.21
N ARG A 30 4.24 11.40 -0.84
CA ARG A 30 5.64 11.62 -1.19
C ARG A 30 5.90 13.10 -1.47
N GLN A 31 5.09 13.71 -2.33
CA GLN A 31 5.22 15.12 -2.71
C GLN A 31 5.04 16.06 -1.51
N LYS A 32 3.97 15.87 -0.73
CA LYS A 32 3.68 16.69 0.46
C LYS A 32 4.80 16.63 1.50
N ASN A 33 5.44 15.48 1.66
CA ASN A 33 6.53 15.29 2.61
C ASN A 33 7.93 15.47 1.99
N LYS A 34 8.02 15.84 0.71
CA LYS A 34 9.28 16.04 -0.03
C LYS A 34 10.24 14.85 0.11
N LEU A 35 9.69 13.64 0.00
CA LEU A 35 10.51 12.42 0.04
C LEU A 35 11.24 12.23 -1.30
N ALA A 36 12.26 11.37 -1.32
CA ALA A 36 13.04 11.10 -2.52
C ALA A 36 12.15 10.65 -3.69
N ASP A 37 12.59 10.89 -4.92
CA ASP A 37 11.89 10.38 -6.10
C ASP A 37 11.87 8.85 -6.12
N TRP A 38 10.90 8.31 -6.85
CA TRP A 38 10.77 6.86 -7.00
C TRP A 38 11.98 6.29 -7.73
N SER A 39 12.52 5.22 -7.16
CA SER A 39 13.57 4.41 -7.79
C SER A 39 13.12 2.95 -7.83
N PHE A 40 13.40 2.27 -8.95
CA PHE A 40 13.03 0.87 -9.10
C PHE A 40 14.05 -0.04 -8.42
N ASP A 41 13.60 -0.81 -7.43
CA ASP A 41 14.39 -1.84 -6.76
C ASP A 41 14.13 -3.20 -7.42
N LYS A 42 15.11 -3.69 -8.18
CA LYS A 42 15.05 -4.99 -8.87
C LYS A 42 14.88 -6.17 -7.91
N LYS A 43 15.46 -6.11 -6.71
CA LYS A 43 15.37 -7.20 -5.73
C LYS A 43 13.97 -7.28 -5.18
N LEU A 44 13.35 -6.14 -4.88
CA LEU A 44 11.98 -6.07 -4.37
C LEU A 44 10.93 -6.22 -5.48
N ASN A 45 11.28 -5.91 -6.72
CA ASN A 45 10.35 -5.71 -7.83
C ASN A 45 9.28 -4.68 -7.45
N ALA A 46 9.74 -3.50 -7.04
CA ALA A 46 8.93 -2.42 -6.53
C ALA A 46 9.60 -1.07 -6.78
N LEU A 47 8.79 -0.03 -6.97
CA LEU A 47 9.24 1.35 -6.84
C LEU A 47 9.35 1.69 -5.34
N ILE A 48 10.45 2.31 -4.95
CA ILE A 48 10.71 2.72 -3.57
C ILE A 48 11.04 4.20 -3.50
N SER A 49 10.61 4.84 -2.42
CA SER A 49 10.97 6.21 -2.08
C SER A 49 11.33 6.28 -0.59
N PRO A 50 12.63 6.36 -0.25
CA PRO A 50 13.08 6.53 1.12
C PRO A 50 12.98 7.99 1.57
N GLY A 51 12.83 8.20 2.87
CA GLY A 51 12.95 9.53 3.46
C GLY A 51 12.84 9.55 4.98
N ILE A 52 12.78 10.75 5.54
CA ILE A 52 12.69 10.99 6.98
C ILE A 52 11.57 11.97 7.27
N ILE A 53 10.63 11.58 8.14
CA ILE A 53 9.52 12.43 8.60
C ILE A 53 9.64 12.58 10.11
N LYS A 54 9.75 13.80 10.63
CA LYS A 54 9.86 14.09 12.07
C LYS A 54 10.87 13.17 12.78
N LYS A 55 12.07 13.02 12.21
CA LYS A 55 13.18 12.14 12.68
C LYS A 55 12.95 10.62 12.53
N ASN A 56 11.83 10.18 11.97
CA ASN A 56 11.55 8.77 11.71
C ASN A 56 11.88 8.40 10.27
N LYS A 57 12.66 7.34 10.07
CA LYS A 57 12.88 6.75 8.74
C LYS A 57 11.58 6.15 8.21
N VAL A 58 11.20 6.56 7.01
CA VAL A 58 10.04 6.08 6.27
C VAL A 58 10.53 5.51 4.94
N LEU A 59 9.95 4.38 4.55
CA LEU A 59 10.13 3.79 3.23
C LEU A 59 8.75 3.65 2.59
N LEU A 60 8.52 4.42 1.53
CA LEU A 60 7.39 4.20 0.65
C LEU A 60 7.71 3.04 -0.29
N VAL A 61 6.74 2.17 -0.48
CA VAL A 61 6.87 0.98 -1.32
C VAL A 61 5.65 0.89 -2.22
N TRP A 62 5.92 0.77 -3.50
CA TRP A 62 4.92 0.56 -4.52
C TRP A 62 5.31 -0.74 -5.23
N PRO A 63 4.64 -1.87 -4.93
CA PRO A 63 4.88 -3.13 -5.61
C PRO A 63 4.59 -3.03 -7.11
N GLU A 64 5.58 -3.38 -7.93
CA GLU A 64 5.44 -3.52 -9.39
C GLU A 64 5.09 -4.98 -9.73
N THR A 65 4.11 -5.50 -8.99
CA THR A 65 3.48 -6.80 -9.21
C THR A 65 1.98 -6.57 -9.38
N PHE A 66 1.31 -7.49 -10.08
CA PHE A 66 -0.15 -7.48 -10.09
C PHE A 66 -0.71 -7.57 -8.66
N MET A 67 -1.89 -7.00 -8.45
CA MET A 67 -2.58 -6.87 -7.15
C MET A 67 -2.59 -8.18 -6.36
N ASN A 68 -2.96 -9.30 -7.00
CA ASN A 68 -2.97 -10.62 -6.36
C ASN A 68 -1.58 -11.18 -5.99
N LYS A 69 -0.51 -10.51 -6.40
CA LYS A 69 0.90 -10.86 -6.17
C LYS A 69 1.65 -9.78 -5.38
N SER A 70 0.96 -8.79 -4.80
CA SER A 70 1.60 -7.74 -3.99
C SER A 70 2.38 -8.29 -2.78
N GLY A 71 1.96 -9.43 -2.24
CA GLY A 71 2.66 -10.12 -1.15
C GLY A 71 4.08 -10.57 -1.51
N LEU A 72 4.37 -10.86 -2.80
CA LEU A 72 5.70 -11.31 -3.24
C LEU A 72 6.77 -10.21 -3.07
N ALA A 73 6.41 -8.96 -3.36
CA ALA A 73 7.30 -7.82 -3.18
C ALA A 73 7.50 -7.53 -1.68
N LEU A 74 6.39 -7.46 -0.92
CA LEU A 74 6.44 -7.08 0.49
C LEU A 74 7.06 -8.16 1.39
N LYS A 75 6.94 -9.45 1.05
CA LYS A 75 7.58 -10.54 1.82
C LYS A 75 9.10 -10.37 1.93
N LYS A 76 9.75 -9.79 0.92
CA LYS A 76 11.19 -9.52 0.92
C LYS A 76 11.58 -8.40 1.89
N ILE A 77 10.64 -7.51 2.22
CA ILE A 77 10.81 -6.42 3.16
C ILE A 77 10.47 -6.88 4.58
N ILE A 78 9.40 -7.66 4.71
CA ILE A 78 8.85 -8.17 5.96
C ILE A 78 9.62 -9.42 6.41
N VAL A 79 10.88 -9.23 6.79
CA VAL A 79 11.78 -10.32 7.20
C VAL A 79 11.68 -10.66 8.70
N SER A 80 10.98 -9.84 9.48
CA SER A 80 10.83 -10.04 10.93
C SER A 80 9.49 -9.50 11.44
N LYS A 81 9.05 -10.02 12.59
CA LYS A 81 7.84 -9.56 13.29
C LYS A 81 7.84 -8.04 13.55
N LYS A 82 9.02 -7.48 13.90
CA LYS A 82 9.18 -6.04 14.12
C LYS A 82 8.92 -5.23 12.84
N LYS A 83 9.48 -5.65 11.71
CA LYS A 83 9.25 -4.97 10.42
C LYS A 83 7.80 -5.07 9.95
N ALA A 84 7.16 -6.20 10.23
CA ALA A 84 5.75 -6.38 9.93
C ALA A 84 4.84 -5.46 10.76
N ALA A 85 5.17 -5.21 12.04
CA ALA A 85 4.45 -4.26 12.89
C ALA A 85 4.65 -2.79 12.47
N ASP A 86 5.74 -2.49 11.76
CA ASP A 86 6.02 -1.18 11.18
C ASP A 86 5.35 -0.96 9.81
N LEU A 87 4.64 -1.97 9.28
CA LEU A 87 3.99 -1.93 7.97
C LEU A 87 2.62 -1.28 8.02
N ILE A 88 2.41 -0.34 7.10
CA ILE A 88 1.14 0.28 6.78
C ILE A 88 0.80 -0.09 5.35
N ILE A 89 -0.39 -0.62 5.11
CA ILE A 89 -0.87 -0.96 3.76
C ILE A 89 -1.94 0.04 3.39
N VAL A 90 -1.83 0.63 2.21
CA VAL A 90 -2.77 1.58 1.65
C VAL A 90 -3.38 0.98 0.40
N HIS A 91 -4.70 0.86 0.36
CA HIS A 91 -5.43 0.26 -0.76
C HIS A 91 -6.87 0.77 -0.83
N ASP A 92 -7.56 0.43 -1.91
CA ASP A 92 -8.96 0.80 -2.14
C ASP A 92 -9.95 -0.02 -1.32
N ASP A 93 -11.12 0.58 -1.10
CA ASP A 93 -12.30 -0.04 -0.50
C ASP A 93 -13.52 0.32 -1.34
N LEU A 94 -14.25 -0.69 -1.82
CA LEU A 94 -15.45 -0.47 -2.62
C LEU A 94 -16.66 -0.05 -1.76
N ASP A 95 -16.61 -0.33 -0.45
CA ASP A 95 -17.72 -0.08 0.47
C ASP A 95 -17.65 1.33 1.11
N LEU A 96 -16.57 2.08 0.89
CA LEU A 96 -16.41 3.43 1.43
C LEU A 96 -17.02 4.50 0.50
N PRO A 97 -17.78 5.47 1.06
CA PRO A 97 -18.19 6.65 0.30
C PRO A 97 -16.99 7.45 -0.22
N LEU A 98 -17.20 8.19 -1.31
CA LEU A 98 -16.20 9.09 -1.88
C LEU A 98 -15.68 10.11 -0.85
N GLY A 99 -14.37 10.41 -0.92
CA GLY A 99 -13.72 11.33 0.02
C GLY A 99 -13.60 10.82 1.45
N LYS A 100 -13.91 9.54 1.71
CA LYS A 100 -13.72 8.92 3.03
C LYS A 100 -12.54 7.96 2.99
N PHE A 101 -11.83 7.93 4.12
CA PHE A 101 -10.83 6.92 4.41
C PHE A 101 -11.12 6.29 5.77
N LYS A 102 -10.63 5.08 5.96
CA LYS A 102 -10.78 4.33 7.21
C LYS A 102 -9.46 3.68 7.58
N ILE A 103 -9.09 3.77 8.85
CA ILE A 103 -7.95 3.05 9.40
C ILE A 103 -8.47 1.80 10.11
N SER A 104 -7.83 0.67 9.85
CA SER A 104 -8.15 -0.60 10.49
C SER A 104 -6.89 -1.31 10.95
N PHE A 105 -7.06 -2.14 11.96
CA PHE A 105 -5.99 -2.89 12.59
C PHE A 105 -6.35 -4.37 12.58
N GLY A 106 -5.46 -5.23 12.09
CA GLY A 106 -5.62 -6.69 12.17
C GLY A 106 -6.89 -7.24 11.51
N LYS A 107 -7.50 -6.52 10.55
CA LYS A 107 -8.69 -6.99 9.83
C LYS A 107 -8.34 -8.01 8.75
N ASN A 108 -9.29 -8.90 8.48
CA ASN A 108 -9.22 -9.82 7.36
C ASN A 108 -9.27 -9.05 6.02
N SER A 109 -8.88 -9.69 4.92
CA SER A 109 -8.78 -9.03 3.60
C SER A 109 -10.07 -8.40 3.07
N GLY A 110 -11.23 -8.86 3.53
CA GLY A 110 -12.53 -8.43 2.99
C GLY A 110 -12.69 -8.77 1.50
N GLY A 111 -11.99 -9.79 0.99
CA GLY A 111 -11.97 -10.13 -0.44
C GLY A 111 -10.97 -9.33 -1.27
N HIS A 112 -10.22 -8.40 -0.68
CA HIS A 112 -9.22 -7.61 -1.41
C HIS A 112 -7.97 -8.45 -1.72
N LYS A 113 -7.82 -8.84 -2.99
CA LYS A 113 -6.75 -9.74 -3.49
C LYS A 113 -5.32 -9.34 -3.08
N GLY A 114 -5.04 -8.04 -3.01
CA GLY A 114 -3.74 -7.54 -2.56
C GLY A 114 -3.46 -7.79 -1.09
N VAL A 115 -4.46 -7.58 -0.23
CA VAL A 115 -4.34 -7.83 1.21
C VAL A 115 -4.27 -9.33 1.47
N GLU A 116 -5.03 -10.15 0.72
CA GLU A 116 -4.93 -11.61 0.76
C GLU A 116 -3.53 -12.11 0.42
N SER A 117 -2.95 -11.59 -0.67
CA SER A 117 -1.59 -11.92 -1.10
C SER A 117 -0.57 -11.65 0.00
N ILE A 118 -0.74 -10.54 0.73
CA ILE A 118 0.15 -10.14 1.83
C ILE A 118 -0.08 -11.05 3.04
N GLN A 119 -1.33 -11.24 3.46
CA GLN A 119 -1.70 -12.11 4.58
C GLN A 119 -1.37 -13.59 4.34
N ALA A 120 -1.16 -14.02 3.10
CA ALA A 120 -0.64 -15.36 2.82
C ALA A 120 0.79 -15.58 3.36
N GLY A 121 1.55 -14.51 3.63
CA GLY A 121 2.89 -14.58 4.21
C GLY A 121 2.91 -15.14 5.64
N LYS A 122 3.71 -16.20 5.88
CA LYS A 122 3.86 -16.87 7.19
C LYS A 122 4.10 -15.91 8.36
N LEU A 123 4.95 -14.90 8.18
CA LEU A 123 5.28 -13.93 9.21
C LEU A 123 4.11 -13.00 9.56
N ILE A 124 3.22 -12.72 8.60
CA ILE A 124 2.04 -11.88 8.81
C ILE A 124 0.91 -12.68 9.46
N ARG A 125 0.72 -13.94 9.07
CA ARG A 125 -0.21 -14.86 9.75
C ARG A 125 0.13 -15.07 11.22
N GLN A 126 1.42 -15.15 11.53
CA GLN A 126 1.91 -15.35 12.91
C GLN A 126 1.78 -14.10 13.78
N LEU A 127 1.47 -12.94 13.20
CA LEU A 127 1.14 -11.71 13.92
C LEU A 127 -0.37 -11.62 14.11
N ALA A 128 -0.99 -12.66 14.65
CA ALA A 128 -2.41 -12.71 15.02
C ALA A 128 -2.81 -11.67 16.10
N ASP A 129 -2.12 -10.54 16.18
CA ASP A 129 -2.15 -9.52 17.22
C ASP A 129 -1.72 -8.15 16.58
N PRO A 130 -2.38 -7.02 16.87
CA PRO A 130 -3.21 -6.19 16.00
C PRO A 130 -2.41 -5.09 15.27
N LYS A 131 -1.10 -5.25 15.07
CA LYS A 131 -0.23 -4.11 14.70
C LYS A 131 -0.13 -3.82 13.21
N LEU A 132 -0.63 -4.71 12.34
CA LEU A 132 -0.74 -4.39 10.92
C LEU A 132 -1.82 -3.33 10.74
N THR A 133 -1.41 -2.14 10.32
CA THR A 133 -2.33 -1.03 10.06
C THR A 133 -2.69 -1.05 8.58
N SER A 134 -3.92 -1.44 8.25
CA SER A 134 -4.45 -1.28 6.91
C SER A 134 -5.24 0.02 6.85
N ILE A 135 -4.84 0.91 5.98
CA ILE A 135 -5.54 2.15 5.65
C ILE A 135 -6.30 1.90 4.35
N TRP A 136 -7.62 1.94 4.47
CA TRP A 136 -8.57 1.84 3.39
C TRP A 136 -8.79 3.26 2.89
N ILE A 137 -8.45 3.52 1.64
CA ILE A 137 -8.59 4.84 1.05
C ILE A 137 -9.39 4.71 -0.22
N PHE A 138 -10.52 5.40 -0.25
CA PHE A 138 -11.23 5.62 -1.47
C PHE A 138 -10.99 7.05 -1.94
N LEU A 139 -10.79 7.22 -3.25
CA LEU A 139 -10.28 8.46 -3.84
C LEU A 139 -11.16 9.67 -3.49
N PRO A 140 -10.56 10.85 -3.30
CA PRO A 140 -11.29 12.08 -3.04
C PRO A 140 -12.07 12.54 -4.29
N GLU A 141 -13.17 13.26 -4.08
CA GLU A 141 -14.14 13.67 -5.13
C GLU A 141 -13.53 14.47 -6.29
N ASP A 142 -12.40 15.12 -6.05
CA ASP A 142 -11.59 15.91 -6.98
C ASP A 142 -10.74 15.06 -7.95
N LEU A 143 -10.44 13.80 -7.60
CA LEU A 143 -9.91 12.80 -8.53
C LEU A 143 -11.08 12.12 -9.25
N ASN A 144 -11.61 12.79 -10.29
CA ASN A 144 -12.86 12.48 -11.00
C ASN A 144 -13.17 10.97 -11.12
N PRO A 145 -14.02 10.42 -10.22
CA PRO A 145 -14.26 8.98 -10.13
C PRO A 145 -15.12 8.42 -11.27
N ARG A 146 -15.63 9.26 -12.17
CA ARG A 146 -16.48 8.87 -13.30
C ARG A 146 -15.69 8.28 -14.47
N ASN A 147 -14.38 8.51 -14.52
CA ASN A 147 -13.50 7.96 -15.57
C ASN A 147 -12.73 6.71 -15.13
N LEU A 148 -12.73 6.41 -13.83
CA LEU A 148 -11.96 5.29 -13.32
C LEU A 148 -12.68 3.98 -13.59
N LYS A 149 -12.08 3.12 -14.42
CA LYS A 149 -12.59 1.77 -14.67
C LYS A 149 -12.58 1.00 -13.35
N LYS A 150 -13.64 0.21 -13.11
CA LYS A 150 -13.64 -0.81 -12.05
C LYS A 150 -12.51 -1.80 -12.32
#